data_AF-A0ABD2PJE4-F1
#
_entry.id   AF-A0ABD2PJE4-F1
#
_cell.length_a   1.000
_cell.length_b   1.000
_cell.length_c   1.000
_cell.angle_alpha   90.00
_cell.angle_beta   90.00
_cell.angle_gamma   90.00
#
_symmetry.space_group_name_H-M   'P 1'
#
loop_
_entity.id
_entity.type
_entity.pdbx_description
1 polymer ?
#
loop_
_entity_poly.entity_id
_entity_poly.type
_entity_poly.pdbx_seq_one_letter_code
_entity_poly.pdbx_strand_id
1 'polypeptide(L)'
;MECVLQDPCGQVSGLFASKLNQGVLNLKLPPSHLALFANVNPGSELSKKVKGYLQMNVERRRNFLARKPQIKEDAASYFAILPENVMIFVIHQLAHSSHWTELYNHNSLLLVKSQLWFMLEPLMNKGLNYGYFRKMIENIKHMEDVCCTDPDINEKLYLCCDICCGLLLTRCSMPKLTDHPFAARVPKYLFKYAPKKFQNPEYKQLLVCAQEAFTVDPATDEQIPVISFVPPRSKYVELNEIPPILLNKHQVKRKRSAPAKKQAKNNQEESEGEQEMKNGHEEEESVPVRRSARSKVAKRMKAEEESEEEDDQSADSEEEEEEKPLTRKR
;
A
#
# COMPACT_ATOMS: atom_id res chain seq x y z
N MET A 1 -23.97 -4.82 -1.04
CA MET A 1 -23.62 -3.38 -1.10
C MET A 1 -22.70 -3.02 -2.27
N GLU A 2 -21.86 -3.94 -2.76
CA GLU A 2 -20.83 -3.67 -3.80
C GLU A 2 -21.32 -2.82 -4.99
N CYS A 3 -22.51 -3.15 -5.50
CA CYS A 3 -23.18 -2.50 -6.63
C CYS A 3 -23.21 -0.96 -6.56
N VAL A 4 -23.36 -0.34 -5.38
CA VAL A 4 -23.56 1.12 -5.26
C VAL A 4 -22.30 1.95 -5.62
N LEU A 5 -21.10 1.36 -5.51
CA LEU A 5 -19.86 2.02 -5.98
C LEU A 5 -19.57 1.75 -7.47
N GLN A 6 -20.28 0.80 -8.08
CA GLN A 6 -20.23 0.45 -9.50
C GLN A 6 -21.50 0.93 -10.25
N ASP A 7 -22.32 1.77 -9.60
CA ASP A 7 -23.56 2.30 -10.16
C ASP A 7 -23.30 3.09 -11.46
N PRO A 8 -24.03 2.80 -12.56
CA PRO A 8 -23.87 3.52 -13.83
C PRO A 8 -24.04 5.04 -13.71
N CYS A 9 -24.79 5.52 -12.72
CA CYS A 9 -24.91 6.93 -12.41
C CYS A 9 -23.72 7.39 -11.55
N GLY A 10 -22.77 8.09 -12.18
CA GLY A 10 -21.62 8.70 -11.50
C GLY A 10 -21.96 9.66 -10.36
N GLN A 11 -23.19 10.20 -10.33
CA GLN A 11 -23.69 11.00 -9.20
C GLN A 11 -24.03 10.12 -7.98
N VAL A 12 -24.64 8.95 -8.17
CA VAL A 12 -25.00 8.01 -7.09
C VAL A 12 -23.74 7.46 -6.45
N SER A 13 -22.85 6.86 -7.25
CA SER A 13 -21.57 6.31 -6.77
C SER A 13 -20.66 7.40 -6.19
N GLY A 14 -20.64 8.60 -6.78
CA GLY A 14 -19.88 9.76 -6.28
C GLY A 14 -20.40 10.37 -4.98
N LEU A 15 -21.71 10.34 -4.73
CA LEU A 15 -22.35 10.76 -3.47
C LEU A 15 -22.18 9.70 -2.39
N PHE A 16 -22.42 8.43 -2.71
CA PHE A 16 -22.22 7.30 -1.80
C PHE A 16 -20.77 7.23 -1.31
N ALA A 17 -19.79 7.31 -2.22
CA ALA A 17 -18.37 7.36 -1.86
C ALA A 17 -18.03 8.52 -0.90
N SER A 18 -18.66 9.68 -1.09
CA SER A 18 -18.48 10.86 -0.22
C SER A 18 -19.06 10.63 1.19
N LYS A 19 -20.28 10.07 1.28
CA LYS A 19 -20.93 9.75 2.56
C LYS A 19 -20.23 8.62 3.31
N LEU A 20 -19.81 7.57 2.58
CA LEU A 20 -18.98 6.48 3.10
C LEU A 20 -17.68 7.03 3.70
N ASN A 21 -16.96 7.88 2.95
CA ASN A 21 -15.77 8.56 3.46
C ASN A 21 -16.08 9.40 4.71
N GLN A 22 -17.17 10.18 4.74
CA GLN A 22 -17.53 10.98 5.91
C GLN A 22 -17.75 10.14 7.18
N GLY A 23 -18.44 8.99 7.08
CA GLY A 23 -18.64 8.10 8.24
C GLY A 23 -17.34 7.43 8.71
N VAL A 24 -16.54 6.94 7.77
CA VAL A 24 -15.30 6.20 8.03
C VAL A 24 -14.15 7.12 8.51
N LEU A 25 -14.04 8.34 7.96
CA LEU A 25 -13.04 9.33 8.36
C LEU A 25 -13.32 9.85 9.78
N ASN A 26 -14.59 10.04 10.12
CA ASN A 26 -15.01 10.40 11.48
C ASN A 26 -14.98 9.23 12.48
N LEU A 27 -14.46 8.06 12.08
CA LEU A 27 -14.39 6.84 12.91
C LEU A 27 -15.75 6.34 13.42
N LYS A 28 -16.86 6.78 12.79
CA LYS A 28 -18.22 6.30 13.06
C LYS A 28 -18.55 4.99 12.34
N LEU A 29 -17.73 4.61 11.34
CA LEU A 29 -17.83 3.34 10.63
C LEU A 29 -16.51 2.55 10.78
N PRO A 30 -16.56 1.21 10.99
CA PRO A 30 -15.39 0.34 11.08
C PRO A 30 -14.47 0.40 9.85
N PRO A 31 -13.17 0.06 9.99
CA PRO A 31 -12.21 0.10 8.87
C PRO A 31 -12.56 -0.88 7.74
N SER A 32 -13.36 -1.92 8.00
CA SER A 32 -13.90 -2.81 6.97
C SER A 32 -14.67 -2.06 5.87
N HIS A 33 -15.29 -0.92 6.20
CA HIS A 33 -16.02 -0.10 5.23
C HIS A 33 -15.09 0.64 4.23
N LEU A 34 -13.77 0.68 4.47
CA LEU A 34 -12.80 1.09 3.46
C LEU A 34 -12.64 0.03 2.35
N ALA A 35 -12.87 -1.25 2.63
CA ALA A 35 -12.71 -2.31 1.64
C ALA A 35 -13.69 -2.18 0.46
N LEU A 36 -14.87 -1.59 0.70
CA LEU A 36 -15.83 -1.26 -0.36
C LEU A 36 -15.19 -0.40 -1.48
N PHE A 37 -14.23 0.47 -1.15
CA PHE A 37 -13.51 1.28 -2.15
C PHE A 37 -12.66 0.46 -3.13
N ALA A 38 -12.34 -0.81 -2.84
CA ALA A 38 -11.70 -1.71 -3.79
C ALA A 38 -12.56 -1.94 -5.05
N ASN A 39 -13.88 -1.80 -4.94
CA ASN A 39 -14.81 -2.06 -6.05
C ASN A 39 -14.89 -0.90 -7.06
N VAL A 40 -14.24 0.23 -6.78
CA VAL A 40 -14.19 1.38 -7.69
C VAL A 40 -13.21 1.09 -8.82
N ASN A 41 -13.71 1.05 -10.06
CA ASN A 41 -12.92 0.75 -11.26
C ASN A 41 -11.66 1.63 -11.35
N PRO A 42 -10.45 1.05 -11.27
CA PRO A 42 -9.20 1.81 -11.30
C PRO A 42 -9.05 2.63 -12.59
N GLY A 43 -8.64 3.89 -12.47
CA GLY A 43 -8.50 4.82 -13.60
C GLY A 43 -9.73 5.71 -13.85
N SER A 44 -10.90 5.38 -13.30
CA SER A 44 -12.08 6.26 -13.32
C SER A 44 -11.83 7.58 -12.57
N GLU A 45 -12.58 8.64 -12.90
CA GLU A 45 -12.55 9.91 -12.13
C GLU A 45 -12.90 9.70 -10.65
N LEU A 46 -13.82 8.78 -10.36
CA LEU A 46 -14.15 8.38 -8.99
C LEU A 46 -12.94 7.76 -8.27
N SER A 47 -12.14 6.93 -8.95
CA SER A 47 -10.93 6.34 -8.36
C SER A 47 -9.90 7.40 -7.93
N LYS A 48 -9.77 8.53 -8.65
CA LYS A 48 -8.90 9.65 -8.25
C LYS A 48 -9.37 10.27 -6.93
N LYS A 49 -10.68 10.56 -6.83
CA LYS A 49 -11.33 11.11 -5.63
C LYS A 49 -11.19 10.17 -4.43
N VAL A 50 -11.41 8.88 -4.67
CA VAL A 50 -11.33 7.81 -3.66
C VAL A 50 -9.89 7.56 -3.21
N LYS A 51 -8.88 7.65 -4.08
CA LYS A 51 -7.47 7.58 -3.69
C LYS A 51 -7.09 8.69 -2.71
N GLY A 52 -7.61 9.91 -2.91
CA GLY A 52 -7.52 11.00 -1.93
C GLY A 52 -8.21 10.67 -0.60
N TYR A 53 -9.42 10.11 -0.64
CA TYR A 53 -10.12 9.65 0.57
C TYR A 53 -9.33 8.58 1.33
N LEU A 54 -8.71 7.61 0.64
CA LEU A 54 -7.85 6.59 1.26
C LEU A 54 -6.67 7.26 1.96
N GLN A 55 -5.94 8.16 1.29
CA GLN A 55 -4.81 8.89 1.89
C GLN A 55 -5.21 9.64 3.17
N MET A 56 -6.31 10.39 3.14
CA MET A 56 -6.84 11.10 4.32
C MET A 56 -7.21 10.15 5.47
N ASN A 57 -7.80 8.99 5.17
CA ASN A 57 -8.21 8.01 6.18
C ASN A 57 -7.00 7.31 6.83
N VAL A 58 -5.95 7.04 6.05
CA VAL A 58 -4.70 6.45 6.50
C VAL A 58 -3.93 7.42 7.40
N GLU A 59 -3.76 8.66 6.95
CA GLU A 59 -3.09 9.70 7.73
C GLU A 59 -3.83 9.96 9.04
N ARG A 60 -5.15 10.19 9.00
CA ARG A 60 -5.95 10.50 10.20
C ARG A 60 -5.88 9.39 11.24
N ARG A 61 -5.90 8.11 10.82
CA ARG A 61 -5.76 6.96 11.73
C ARG A 61 -4.36 6.86 12.33
N ARG A 62 -3.30 7.01 11.54
CA ARG A 62 -1.92 7.02 12.03
C ARG A 62 -1.68 8.19 13.01
N ASN A 63 -2.17 9.38 12.70
CA ASN A 63 -2.09 10.55 13.58
C ASN A 63 -2.89 10.36 14.89
N PHE A 64 -4.03 9.66 14.84
CA PHE A 64 -4.80 9.32 16.04
C PHE A 64 -4.06 8.30 16.93
N LEU A 65 -3.45 7.25 16.34
CA LEU A 65 -2.60 6.27 17.05
C LEU A 65 -1.28 6.86 17.59
N ALA A 66 -0.80 7.95 16.99
CA ALA A 66 0.35 8.70 17.49
C ALA A 66 -0.03 9.58 18.70
N ARG A 67 -1.20 10.24 18.64
CA ARG A 67 -1.72 11.09 19.74
C ARG A 67 -2.29 10.30 20.92
N LYS A 68 -2.72 9.06 20.70
CA LYS A 68 -3.30 8.18 21.74
C LYS A 68 -2.55 6.83 21.78
N PRO A 69 -1.31 6.79 22.32
CA PRO A 69 -0.52 5.57 22.36
C PRO A 69 -1.16 4.44 23.18
N GLN A 70 -1.98 4.76 24.20
CA GLN A 70 -2.68 3.77 25.02
C GLN A 70 -3.69 2.90 24.23
N ILE A 71 -4.16 3.37 23.06
CA ILE A 71 -5.01 2.57 22.16
C ILE A 71 -4.27 1.34 21.63
N LYS A 72 -2.93 1.33 21.69
CA LYS A 72 -2.09 0.18 21.29
C LYS A 72 -2.09 -0.95 22.32
N GLU A 73 -2.45 -0.67 23.58
CA GLU A 73 -2.47 -1.66 24.66
C GLU A 73 -3.70 -2.59 24.52
N ASP A 74 -4.86 -2.05 24.15
CA ASP A 74 -6.00 -2.85 23.71
C ASP A 74 -5.86 -3.27 22.25
N ALA A 75 -5.55 -4.54 22.03
CA ALA A 75 -5.46 -5.13 20.70
C ALA A 75 -6.77 -5.07 19.88
N ALA A 76 -7.95 -4.92 20.50
CA ALA A 76 -9.22 -4.78 19.78
C ALA A 76 -9.39 -3.36 19.21
N SER A 77 -9.23 -2.33 20.06
CA SER A 77 -9.23 -0.92 19.64
C SER A 77 -8.09 -0.62 18.66
N TYR A 78 -6.90 -1.15 18.91
CA TYR A 78 -5.79 -1.05 17.96
C TYR A 78 -6.15 -1.65 16.59
N PHE A 79 -6.73 -2.86 16.57
CA PHE A 79 -7.16 -3.51 15.34
C PHE A 79 -8.20 -2.68 14.57
N ALA A 80 -9.17 -2.09 15.28
CA ALA A 80 -10.24 -1.27 14.70
C ALA A 80 -9.77 0.09 14.17
N ILE A 81 -8.61 0.59 14.62
CA ILE A 81 -8.07 1.89 14.19
C ILE A 81 -6.94 1.76 13.16
N LEU A 82 -6.12 0.70 13.23
CA LEU A 82 -4.96 0.52 12.34
C LEU A 82 -5.40 0.39 10.86
N PRO A 83 -5.05 1.34 9.96
CA PRO A 83 -5.55 1.34 8.59
C PRO A 83 -5.01 0.18 7.75
N GLU A 84 -3.88 -0.40 8.12
CA GLU A 84 -3.28 -1.57 7.45
C GLU A 84 -4.23 -2.78 7.48
N ASN A 85 -5.06 -2.96 8.51
CA ASN A 85 -6.03 -4.06 8.62
C ASN A 85 -7.14 -4.02 7.56
N VAL A 86 -7.29 -2.93 6.82
CA VAL A 86 -8.21 -2.83 5.68
C VAL A 86 -7.94 -3.92 4.64
N MET A 87 -6.67 -4.30 4.45
CA MET A 87 -6.31 -5.33 3.47
C MET A 87 -6.92 -6.70 3.75
N ILE A 88 -7.18 -7.05 5.02
CA ILE A 88 -7.86 -8.29 5.40
C ILE A 88 -9.28 -8.33 4.79
N PHE A 89 -10.00 -7.21 4.93
CA PHE A 89 -11.35 -7.06 4.42
C PHE A 89 -11.39 -6.95 2.89
N VAL A 90 -10.40 -6.30 2.27
CA VAL A 90 -10.24 -6.26 0.80
C VAL A 90 -10.02 -7.65 0.22
N ILE A 91 -9.10 -8.44 0.81
CA ILE A 91 -8.79 -9.80 0.36
C ILE A 91 -10.04 -10.70 0.43
N HIS A 92 -10.77 -10.67 1.55
CA HIS A 92 -12.03 -11.41 1.73
C HIS A 92 -13.11 -10.98 0.73
N GLN A 93 -13.32 -9.66 0.56
CA GLN A 93 -14.35 -9.11 -0.31
C GLN A 93 -14.09 -9.45 -1.79
N LEU A 94 -12.84 -9.31 -2.25
CA LEU A 94 -12.48 -9.61 -3.64
C LEU A 94 -12.62 -11.12 -3.95
N ALA A 95 -12.28 -12.01 -3.02
CA ALA A 95 -12.50 -13.46 -3.17
C ALA A 95 -13.99 -13.85 -3.31
N HIS A 96 -14.90 -13.03 -2.80
CA HIS A 96 -16.35 -13.18 -2.91
C HIS A 96 -16.98 -12.36 -4.07
N SER A 97 -16.18 -11.67 -4.89
CA SER A 97 -16.74 -10.75 -5.88
C SER A 97 -17.46 -11.49 -7.00
N SER A 98 -18.69 -11.07 -7.29
CA SER A 98 -19.52 -11.65 -8.37
C SER A 98 -18.88 -11.57 -9.77
N HIS A 99 -17.89 -10.70 -9.98
CA HIS A 99 -17.11 -10.57 -11.22
C HIS A 99 -15.96 -11.60 -11.34
N TRP A 100 -15.76 -12.46 -10.34
CA TRP A 100 -14.75 -13.52 -10.32
C TRP A 100 -15.41 -14.90 -10.23
N THR A 101 -16.03 -15.30 -11.33
CA THR A 101 -16.68 -16.62 -11.49
C THR A 101 -15.63 -17.74 -11.52
N GLU A 102 -14.72 -17.68 -12.48
CA GLU A 102 -13.69 -18.69 -12.76
C GLU A 102 -12.37 -18.39 -12.04
N LEU A 103 -11.79 -19.39 -11.36
CA LEU A 103 -10.54 -19.26 -10.59
C LEU A 103 -9.39 -18.57 -11.37
N TYR A 104 -9.11 -19.05 -12.59
CA TYR A 104 -7.91 -18.65 -13.34
C TYR A 104 -8.19 -17.70 -14.53
N ASN A 105 -9.34 -17.02 -14.56
CA ASN A 105 -9.69 -16.11 -15.64
C ASN A 105 -8.77 -14.87 -15.67
N HIS A 106 -8.07 -14.67 -16.79
CA HIS A 106 -7.08 -13.60 -16.96
C HIS A 106 -7.63 -12.20 -16.64
N ASN A 107 -8.85 -11.89 -17.08
CA ASN A 107 -9.43 -10.55 -16.90
C ASN A 107 -9.83 -10.31 -15.44
N SER A 108 -10.46 -11.29 -14.78
CA SER A 108 -10.77 -11.22 -13.35
C SER A 108 -9.50 -11.09 -12.50
N LEU A 109 -8.45 -11.85 -12.84
CA LEU A 109 -7.16 -11.80 -12.13
C LEU A 109 -6.41 -10.47 -12.30
N LEU A 110 -6.42 -9.88 -13.51
CA LEU A 110 -5.87 -8.53 -13.72
C LEU A 110 -6.68 -7.44 -13.01
N LEU A 111 -8.00 -7.59 -12.92
CA LEU A 111 -8.88 -6.68 -12.18
C LEU A 111 -8.58 -6.77 -10.67
N VAL A 112 -8.61 -7.97 -10.08
CA VAL A 112 -8.27 -8.22 -8.66
C VAL A 112 -6.89 -7.67 -8.31
N LYS A 113 -5.87 -7.90 -9.14
CA LYS A 113 -4.52 -7.33 -8.98
C LYS A 113 -4.53 -5.80 -8.97
N SER A 114 -5.32 -5.18 -9.85
CA SER A 114 -5.45 -3.72 -9.93
C SER A 114 -6.16 -3.13 -8.71
N GLN A 115 -7.20 -3.80 -8.21
CA GLN A 115 -7.95 -3.40 -7.02
C GLN A 115 -7.14 -3.58 -5.72
N LEU A 116 -6.44 -4.72 -5.58
CA LEU A 116 -5.50 -4.95 -4.48
C LEU A 116 -4.42 -3.86 -4.45
N TRP A 117 -3.83 -3.53 -5.59
CA TRP A 117 -2.82 -2.45 -5.65
C TRP A 117 -3.40 -1.08 -5.30
N PHE A 118 -4.59 -0.74 -5.81
CA PHE A 118 -5.26 0.53 -5.53
C PHE A 118 -5.49 0.76 -4.02
N MET A 119 -5.84 -0.30 -3.28
CA MET A 119 -6.00 -0.25 -1.82
C MET A 119 -4.66 -0.29 -1.06
N LEU A 120 -3.70 -1.08 -1.53
CA LEU A 120 -2.40 -1.28 -0.87
C LEU A 120 -1.47 -0.07 -1.02
N GLU A 121 -1.46 0.61 -2.16
CA GLU A 121 -0.57 1.75 -2.45
C GLU A 121 -0.58 2.85 -1.37
N PRO A 122 -1.73 3.44 -0.98
CA PRO A 122 -1.76 4.47 0.08
C PRO A 122 -1.42 3.92 1.47
N LEU A 123 -1.54 2.60 1.68
CA LEU A 123 -1.17 1.96 2.94
C LEU A 123 0.33 1.69 3.07
N MET A 124 1.09 1.67 1.97
CA MET A 124 2.53 1.41 1.99
C MET A 124 3.34 2.61 2.49
N ASN A 125 3.52 2.71 3.82
CA ASN A 125 4.31 3.75 4.47
C ASN A 125 5.82 3.59 4.19
N LYS A 126 6.27 3.94 2.97
CA LYS A 126 7.67 3.83 2.51
C LYS A 126 8.31 2.45 2.80
N GLY A 127 7.50 1.39 2.76
CA GLY A 127 7.90 0.00 3.03
C GLY A 127 8.10 -0.38 4.50
N LEU A 128 7.85 0.52 5.46
CA LEU A 128 7.90 0.22 6.90
C LEU A 128 6.90 -0.88 7.32
N ASN A 129 5.76 -0.93 6.64
CA ASN A 129 4.67 -1.87 6.95
C ASN A 129 4.85 -3.25 6.28
N TYR A 130 5.96 -3.49 5.57
CA TYR A 130 6.17 -4.70 4.76
C TYR A 130 6.04 -5.99 5.58
N GLY A 131 6.75 -6.09 6.71
CA GLY A 131 6.65 -7.25 7.61
C GLY A 131 5.23 -7.48 8.16
N TYR A 132 4.48 -6.40 8.44
CA TYR A 132 3.10 -6.52 8.90
C TYR A 132 2.18 -7.10 7.82
N PHE A 133 2.26 -6.59 6.59
CA PHE A 133 1.45 -7.10 5.48
C PHE A 133 1.81 -8.53 5.10
N ARG A 134 3.11 -8.87 5.04
CA ARG A 134 3.53 -10.26 4.86
C ARG A 134 2.91 -11.17 5.91
N LYS A 135 3.07 -10.83 7.21
CA LYS A 135 2.56 -11.69 8.28
C LYS A 135 1.03 -11.76 8.34
N MET A 136 0.34 -10.68 7.95
CA MET A 136 -1.11 -10.67 7.77
C MET A 136 -1.54 -11.67 6.69
N ILE A 137 -0.87 -11.67 5.54
CA ILE A 137 -1.23 -12.54 4.41
C ILE A 137 -0.88 -14.00 4.71
N GLU A 138 0.28 -14.28 5.30
CA GLU A 138 0.63 -15.62 5.83
C GLU A 138 -0.45 -16.13 6.79
N ASN A 139 -0.88 -15.28 7.74
CA ASN A 139 -1.91 -15.66 8.70
C ASN A 139 -3.26 -15.95 8.00
N ILE A 140 -3.63 -15.22 6.94
CA ILE A 140 -4.85 -15.54 6.15
C ILE A 140 -4.66 -16.84 5.36
N LYS A 141 -3.49 -17.13 4.78
CA LYS A 141 -3.22 -18.40 4.06
C LYS A 141 -3.27 -19.65 4.95
N HIS A 142 -3.35 -19.51 6.28
CA HIS A 142 -3.57 -20.58 7.26
C HIS A 142 -4.99 -20.62 7.85
N MET A 143 -5.93 -19.87 7.27
CA MET A 143 -7.34 -19.85 7.65
C MET A 143 -8.22 -20.32 6.48
N GLU A 144 -9.40 -20.85 6.79
CA GLU A 144 -10.48 -21.04 5.83
C GLU A 144 -11.56 -19.98 6.04
N ASP A 145 -12.37 -19.74 5.02
CA ASP A 145 -13.49 -18.81 5.06
C ASP A 145 -14.66 -19.32 5.94
N VAL A 146 -15.37 -18.40 6.61
CA VAL A 146 -16.54 -18.70 7.47
C VAL A 146 -17.88 -18.42 6.77
N CYS A 147 -17.88 -17.52 5.78
CA CYS A 147 -19.09 -17.11 5.06
C CYS A 147 -19.53 -18.14 4.03
N CYS A 148 -18.60 -18.89 3.44
CA CYS A 148 -18.87 -19.91 2.44
C CYS A 148 -18.11 -21.22 2.69
N THR A 149 -18.77 -22.36 2.49
CA THR A 149 -18.16 -23.70 2.54
C THR A 149 -17.67 -24.20 1.18
N ASP A 150 -17.77 -23.36 0.14
CA ASP A 150 -17.31 -23.65 -1.21
C ASP A 150 -15.76 -23.71 -1.27
N PRO A 151 -15.16 -24.80 -1.80
CA PRO A 151 -13.71 -24.86 -2.00
C PRO A 151 -13.18 -23.73 -2.90
N ASP A 152 -13.93 -23.31 -3.92
CA ASP A 152 -13.48 -22.31 -4.89
C ASP A 152 -13.30 -20.94 -4.24
N ILE A 153 -14.13 -20.57 -3.25
CA ILE A 153 -13.98 -19.32 -2.49
C ILE A 153 -12.68 -19.33 -1.66
N ASN A 154 -12.30 -20.49 -1.12
CA ASN A 154 -11.05 -20.64 -0.37
C ASN A 154 -9.84 -20.60 -1.31
N GLU A 155 -9.91 -21.19 -2.50
CA GLU A 155 -8.86 -21.03 -3.51
C GLU A 155 -8.74 -19.59 -4.03
N LYS A 156 -9.85 -18.90 -4.28
CA LYS A 156 -9.88 -17.46 -4.62
C LYS A 156 -9.26 -16.60 -3.51
N LEU A 157 -9.53 -16.92 -2.24
CA LEU A 157 -8.92 -16.26 -1.08
C LEU A 157 -7.38 -16.41 -1.10
N TYR A 158 -6.87 -17.63 -1.27
CA TYR A 158 -5.43 -17.90 -1.30
C TYR A 158 -4.74 -17.30 -2.54
N LEU A 159 -5.44 -17.25 -3.68
CA LEU A 159 -4.97 -16.62 -4.91
C LEU A 159 -4.93 -15.07 -4.76
N CYS A 160 -5.92 -14.46 -4.10
CA CYS A 160 -5.88 -13.06 -3.65
C CYS A 160 -4.66 -12.78 -2.75
N CYS A 161 -4.38 -13.67 -1.78
CA CYS A 161 -3.21 -13.60 -0.92
C CYS A 161 -1.89 -13.63 -1.71
N ASP A 162 -1.72 -14.60 -2.61
CA ASP A 162 -0.51 -14.74 -3.43
C ASP A 162 -0.31 -13.53 -4.38
N ILE A 163 -1.38 -12.99 -4.96
CA ILE A 163 -1.34 -11.75 -5.75
C ILE A 163 -0.90 -10.57 -4.88
N CYS A 164 -1.42 -10.47 -3.65
CA CYS A 164 -1.05 -9.39 -2.72
C CYS A 164 0.42 -9.49 -2.26
N CYS A 165 0.94 -10.69 -2.00
CA CYS A 165 2.37 -10.92 -1.76
C CYS A 165 3.22 -10.54 -2.97
N GLY A 166 2.84 -10.98 -4.18
CA GLY A 166 3.50 -10.58 -5.42
C GLY A 166 3.53 -9.07 -5.64
N LEU A 167 2.45 -8.34 -5.27
CA LEU A 167 2.42 -6.87 -5.31
C LEU A 167 3.35 -6.24 -4.27
N LEU A 168 3.39 -6.74 -3.04
CA LEU A 168 4.34 -6.26 -2.01
C LEU A 168 5.77 -6.39 -2.51
N LEU A 169 6.17 -7.57 -2.97
CA LEU A 169 7.52 -7.89 -3.44
C LEU A 169 7.92 -7.10 -4.70
N THR A 170 6.99 -6.85 -5.62
CA THR A 170 7.30 -6.15 -6.89
C THR A 170 7.11 -4.65 -6.88
N ARG A 171 6.45 -4.08 -5.87
CA ARG A 171 6.13 -2.64 -5.82
C ARG A 171 6.69 -1.93 -4.58
N CYS A 172 7.03 -2.65 -3.51
CA CYS A 172 7.69 -2.06 -2.34
C CYS A 172 9.15 -1.71 -2.67
N SER A 173 9.46 -0.42 -2.82
CA SER A 173 10.79 0.05 -3.22
C SER A 173 11.88 -0.14 -2.17
N MET A 174 11.51 -0.21 -0.89
CA MET A 174 12.42 -0.35 0.26
C MET A 174 11.73 -1.17 1.37
N PRO A 175 11.75 -2.51 1.31
CA PRO A 175 11.13 -3.33 2.36
C PRO A 175 11.88 -3.13 3.66
N LYS A 176 11.14 -3.00 4.77
CA LYS A 176 11.71 -3.22 6.10
C LYS A 176 11.10 -4.47 6.69
N LEU A 177 11.95 -5.47 6.92
CA LEU A 177 11.64 -6.67 7.68
C LEU A 177 11.74 -6.38 9.19
N THR A 178 11.19 -5.24 9.61
CA THR A 178 11.03 -4.87 11.00
C THR A 178 9.76 -5.50 11.53
N ASP A 179 9.87 -6.28 12.60
CA ASP A 179 8.69 -6.82 13.28
C ASP A 179 7.76 -5.69 13.69
N HIS A 180 6.49 -5.83 13.32
CA HIS A 180 5.46 -4.91 13.73
C HIS A 180 5.16 -5.16 15.22
N PRO A 181 5.04 -4.12 16.08
CA PRO A 181 4.88 -4.30 17.53
C PRO A 181 3.59 -5.03 17.94
N PHE A 182 2.68 -5.28 16.99
CA PHE A 182 1.46 -6.06 17.18
C PHE A 182 1.35 -7.10 16.07
N ALA A 183 1.11 -8.34 16.46
CA ALA A 183 0.84 -9.44 15.53
C ALA A 183 -0.43 -9.16 14.70
N ALA A 184 -0.38 -9.49 13.41
CA ALA A 184 -1.51 -9.35 12.50
C ALA A 184 -2.63 -10.34 12.84
N ARG A 185 -3.60 -9.90 13.66
CA ARG A 185 -4.77 -10.72 14.04
C ARG A 185 -5.80 -10.71 12.92
N VAL A 186 -6.42 -11.86 12.68
CA VAL A 186 -7.42 -12.07 11.62
C VAL A 186 -8.82 -12.22 12.26
N PRO A 187 -9.89 -11.57 11.74
CA PRO A 187 -11.23 -11.60 12.36
C PRO A 187 -11.90 -12.98 12.34
N LYS A 188 -12.19 -13.54 13.52
CA LYS A 188 -12.82 -14.87 13.67
C LYS A 188 -14.25 -15.02 13.09
N TYR A 189 -14.91 -13.90 12.76
CA TYR A 189 -16.25 -13.91 12.14
C TYR A 189 -16.20 -13.95 10.61
N LEU A 190 -15.01 -13.82 10.01
CA LEU A 190 -14.77 -14.04 8.58
C LEU A 190 -13.90 -15.29 8.35
N PHE A 191 -13.03 -15.64 9.31
CA PHE A 191 -12.00 -16.66 9.14
C PHE A 191 -11.97 -17.66 10.30
N LYS A 192 -11.96 -18.96 9.97
CA LYS A 192 -11.73 -20.09 10.89
C LYS A 192 -10.33 -20.66 10.65
N TYR A 193 -9.73 -21.31 11.65
CA TYR A 193 -8.43 -21.98 11.45
C TYR A 193 -8.55 -23.14 10.47
N ALA A 194 -7.64 -23.23 9.51
CA ALA A 194 -7.56 -24.39 8.63
C ALA A 194 -7.16 -25.66 9.42
N PRO A 195 -7.51 -26.87 8.93
CA PRO A 195 -7.14 -28.13 9.57
C PRO A 195 -5.63 -28.27 9.79
N LYS A 196 -5.21 -28.94 10.88
CA LYS A 196 -3.78 -29.18 11.19
C LYS A 196 -2.98 -29.94 10.11
N LYS A 197 -3.67 -30.53 9.12
CA LYS A 197 -3.06 -31.20 7.95
C LYS A 197 -2.93 -30.29 6.73
N PHE A 198 -3.55 -29.11 6.74
CA PHE A 198 -3.53 -28.18 5.62
C PHE A 198 -2.19 -27.45 5.57
N GLN A 199 -1.47 -27.65 4.47
CA GLN A 199 -0.28 -26.88 4.11
C GLN A 199 -0.58 -26.17 2.80
N ASN A 200 -0.51 -24.85 2.82
CA ASN A 200 -0.72 -23.98 1.67
C ASN A 200 0.66 -23.51 1.19
N PRO A 201 1.25 -24.11 0.14
CA PRO A 201 2.56 -23.66 -0.33
C PRO A 201 2.44 -22.22 -0.83
N GLU A 202 3.45 -21.39 -0.54
CA GLU A 202 3.50 -20.05 -1.10
C GLU A 202 3.41 -20.15 -2.64
N TYR A 203 2.57 -19.32 -3.24
CA TYR A 203 2.33 -19.27 -4.69
C TYR A 203 1.75 -20.51 -5.36
N LYS A 204 1.37 -21.61 -4.69
CA LYS A 204 0.86 -22.83 -5.40
C LYS A 204 -0.24 -22.49 -6.42
N GLN A 205 -1.19 -21.65 -6.02
CA GLN A 205 -2.33 -21.23 -6.85
C GLN A 205 -1.87 -20.43 -8.08
N LEU A 206 -0.87 -19.56 -7.91
CA LEU A 206 -0.22 -18.86 -9.04
C LEU A 206 0.73 -19.73 -9.87
N LEU A 207 1.28 -20.80 -9.30
CA LEU A 207 2.16 -21.75 -10.02
C LEU A 207 1.35 -22.64 -10.97
N VAL A 208 0.22 -23.19 -10.52
CA VAL A 208 -0.72 -23.92 -11.38
C VAL A 208 -1.24 -23.01 -12.49
N CYS A 209 -1.71 -21.80 -12.13
CA CYS A 209 -2.11 -20.79 -13.10
C CYS A 209 -0.97 -20.42 -14.08
N ALA A 210 0.29 -20.35 -13.65
CA ALA A 210 1.43 -20.10 -14.54
C ALA A 210 1.92 -21.32 -15.34
N GLN A 211 1.39 -22.52 -15.09
CA GLN A 211 1.65 -23.73 -15.87
C GLN A 211 0.56 -23.98 -16.91
N GLU A 212 -0.70 -23.69 -16.57
CA GLU A 212 -1.87 -23.95 -17.41
C GLU A 212 -2.33 -22.71 -18.20
N ALA A 213 -2.13 -21.51 -17.66
CA ALA A 213 -2.66 -20.26 -18.22
C ALA A 213 -1.54 -19.35 -18.74
N PHE A 214 -1.07 -19.68 -19.95
CA PHE A 214 -0.39 -18.74 -20.84
C PHE A 214 -1.39 -18.16 -21.84
N THR A 215 -1.47 -16.84 -21.92
CA THR A 215 -2.14 -16.15 -23.05
C THR A 215 -1.14 -15.98 -24.18
N VAL A 216 -1.50 -16.43 -25.39
CA VAL A 216 -0.72 -16.14 -26.60
C VAL A 216 -0.96 -14.67 -26.99
N ASP A 217 0.12 -13.91 -27.20
CA ASP A 217 0.03 -12.55 -27.74
C ASP A 217 -0.31 -12.60 -29.24
N PRO A 218 -1.46 -12.04 -29.68
CA PRO A 218 -1.89 -12.11 -31.08
C PRO A 218 -1.01 -11.29 -32.05
N ALA A 219 -0.04 -10.51 -31.55
CA ALA A 219 0.90 -9.75 -32.37
C ALA A 219 2.30 -10.39 -32.46
N THR A 220 2.66 -11.35 -31.59
CA THR A 220 4.00 -11.95 -31.56
C THR A 220 4.02 -13.48 -31.44
N ASP A 221 2.88 -14.12 -31.20
CA ASP A 221 2.75 -15.57 -30.90
C ASP A 221 3.50 -16.00 -29.62
N GLU A 222 3.92 -15.04 -28.77
CA GLU A 222 4.63 -15.30 -27.52
C GLU A 222 3.66 -15.71 -26.39
N GLN A 223 4.06 -16.71 -25.61
CA GLN A 223 3.32 -17.15 -24.41
C GLN A 223 3.58 -16.20 -23.22
N ILE A 224 2.57 -15.39 -22.88
CA ILE A 224 2.59 -14.48 -21.73
C ILE A 224 1.91 -15.16 -20.53
N PRO A 225 2.53 -15.23 -19.33
CA PRO A 225 1.88 -15.81 -18.15
C PRO A 225 0.74 -14.92 -17.66
N VAL A 226 -0.41 -15.52 -17.36
CA VAL A 226 -1.67 -14.81 -17.04
C VAL A 226 -1.54 -13.77 -15.92
N ILE A 227 -0.63 -13.95 -14.95
CA ILE A 227 -0.16 -12.85 -14.09
C ILE A 227 1.36 -12.81 -14.03
N SER A 228 1.96 -11.76 -14.60
CA SER A 228 3.38 -11.47 -14.40
C SER A 228 3.66 -10.60 -13.17
N PHE A 229 4.69 -10.95 -12.42
CA PHE A 229 5.21 -10.18 -11.29
C PHE A 229 6.65 -9.75 -11.61
N VAL A 230 6.80 -8.51 -12.11
CA VAL A 230 8.10 -7.95 -12.51
C VAL A 230 8.72 -7.21 -11.32
N PRO A 231 9.72 -7.76 -10.61
CA PRO A 231 10.32 -7.08 -9.48
C PRO A 231 11.25 -5.95 -9.93
N PRO A 232 11.55 -4.99 -9.03
CA PRO A 232 12.78 -4.21 -9.13
C PRO A 232 13.96 -5.20 -9.01
N ARG A 233 14.92 -5.14 -9.93
CA ARG A 233 16.16 -5.94 -9.79
C ARG A 233 16.87 -5.58 -8.47
N SER A 234 17.54 -6.58 -7.87
CA SER A 234 18.58 -6.53 -6.82
C SER A 234 18.26 -6.89 -5.36
N LYS A 235 17.05 -7.35 -4.97
CA LYS A 235 16.81 -7.85 -3.59
C LYS A 235 15.92 -9.10 -3.47
N TYR A 236 14.63 -9.01 -3.79
CA TYR A 236 13.68 -10.10 -3.50
C TYR A 236 13.95 -11.42 -4.26
N VAL A 237 14.61 -11.33 -5.41
CA VAL A 237 15.04 -12.50 -6.20
C VAL A 237 16.20 -13.24 -5.54
N GLU A 238 17.03 -12.56 -4.76
CA GLU A 238 18.17 -13.15 -4.03
C GLU A 238 17.74 -13.77 -2.68
N LEU A 239 16.58 -13.34 -2.15
CA LEU A 239 15.96 -13.89 -0.93
C LEU A 239 15.06 -15.12 -1.20
N ASN A 240 14.92 -15.56 -2.46
CA ASN A 240 14.01 -16.62 -2.91
C ASN A 240 12.50 -16.39 -2.57
N GLU A 241 12.09 -15.17 -2.22
CA GLU A 241 10.69 -14.85 -1.85
C GLU A 241 9.69 -14.82 -3.04
N ILE A 242 10.19 -14.98 -4.28
CA ILE A 242 9.37 -15.11 -5.50
C ILE A 242 9.83 -16.35 -6.29
N PRO A 243 8.94 -17.30 -6.62
CA PRO A 243 9.25 -18.42 -7.52
C PRO A 243 9.76 -17.94 -8.89
N PRO A 244 10.87 -18.50 -9.43
CA PRO A 244 11.49 -18.02 -10.68
C PRO A 244 10.63 -18.06 -11.96
N ILE A 245 9.47 -18.72 -11.94
CA ILE A 245 8.50 -18.74 -13.06
C ILE A 245 7.59 -17.49 -13.08
N LEU A 246 7.30 -16.88 -11.94
CA LEU A 246 6.50 -15.64 -11.86
C LEU A 246 7.29 -14.39 -12.28
N LEU A 247 8.62 -14.52 -12.32
CA LEU A 247 9.57 -13.52 -12.79
C LEU A 247 9.58 -13.48 -14.33
N ASN A 248 9.05 -12.39 -14.91
CA ASN A 248 9.08 -12.24 -16.36
C ASN A 248 10.53 -12.17 -16.89
N LYS A 249 10.97 -13.22 -17.60
CA LYS A 249 12.30 -13.34 -18.19
C LYS A 249 12.52 -12.38 -19.37
N HIS A 250 11.46 -11.89 -20.00
CA HIS A 250 11.52 -11.02 -21.18
C HIS A 250 11.71 -9.55 -20.82
N GLN A 251 12.87 -9.22 -20.24
CA GLN A 251 13.50 -7.96 -20.60
C GLN A 251 14.27 -8.14 -21.91
N VAL A 252 13.61 -7.79 -23.02
CA VAL A 252 14.19 -7.68 -24.35
C VAL A 252 15.58 -7.03 -24.26
N LYS A 253 16.59 -7.68 -24.85
CA LYS A 253 17.93 -7.12 -25.03
C LYS A 253 17.87 -5.94 -26.00
N ARG A 254 17.38 -4.78 -25.54
CA ARG A 254 17.56 -3.50 -26.22
C ARG A 254 19.06 -3.25 -26.34
N LYS A 255 19.62 -3.60 -27.50
CA LYS A 255 21.00 -3.28 -27.89
C LYS A 255 21.20 -1.79 -27.60
N ARG A 256 22.09 -1.45 -26.67
CA ARG A 256 22.51 -0.07 -26.45
C ARG A 256 23.31 0.35 -27.68
N SER A 257 22.63 0.93 -28.68
CA SER A 257 23.25 1.54 -29.84
C SER A 257 24.24 2.59 -29.34
N ALA A 258 25.54 2.35 -29.54
CA ALA A 258 26.58 3.27 -29.12
C ALA A 258 26.40 4.62 -29.84
N PRO A 259 26.64 5.77 -29.19
CA PRO A 259 26.56 7.06 -29.84
C PRO A 259 27.66 7.17 -30.90
N ALA A 260 27.27 7.32 -32.16
CA ALA A 260 28.21 7.43 -33.27
C ALA A 260 28.96 8.77 -33.20
N LYS A 261 30.26 8.73 -32.88
CA LYS A 261 31.16 9.86 -33.09
C LYS A 261 31.39 10.04 -34.60
N LYS A 262 31.11 11.24 -35.13
CA LYS A 262 31.54 11.62 -36.48
C LYS A 262 33.04 11.94 -36.51
N GLN A 263 33.62 11.86 -37.70
CA GLN A 263 35.06 11.85 -37.95
C GLN A 263 35.71 13.25 -37.86
N ALA A 264 37.00 13.26 -37.54
CA ALA A 264 37.99 14.21 -38.04
C ALA A 264 39.10 13.40 -38.77
N LYS A 265 39.90 14.06 -39.61
CA LYS A 265 40.80 13.40 -40.60
C LYS A 265 42.24 13.22 -40.08
N ASN A 266 42.99 12.34 -40.78
CA ASN A 266 44.42 12.38 -41.17
C ASN A 266 45.47 13.08 -40.26
N ASN A 267 46.71 12.59 -40.11
CA ASN A 267 47.55 11.91 -41.11
C ASN A 267 48.66 11.01 -40.47
N GLN A 268 49.55 10.46 -41.32
CA GLN A 268 50.98 10.07 -41.16
C GLN A 268 51.74 10.49 -39.86
N GLU A 269 52.79 9.83 -39.35
CA GLU A 269 53.65 8.70 -39.82
C GLU A 269 54.51 8.09 -38.67
N GLU A 270 55.14 6.92 -38.92
CA GLU A 270 56.35 6.21 -38.39
C GLU A 270 57.04 6.47 -37.00
N SER A 271 57.99 5.55 -36.69
CA SER A 271 58.89 5.38 -35.50
C SER A 271 58.23 5.12 -34.12
N GLU A 272 58.67 4.20 -33.26
CA GLU A 272 59.99 3.66 -32.81
C GLU A 272 60.68 4.45 -31.68
N GLY A 273 61.29 3.72 -30.73
CA GLY A 273 61.84 4.21 -29.45
C GLY A 273 60.86 3.99 -28.27
N GLU A 274 60.96 2.97 -27.40
CA GLU A 274 62.03 2.57 -26.46
C GLU A 274 62.10 3.38 -25.14
N GLN A 275 62.04 2.66 -24.01
CA GLN A 275 62.76 2.90 -22.74
C GLN A 275 62.45 4.21 -21.94
N GLU A 276 62.70 4.32 -20.62
CA GLU A 276 62.68 3.34 -19.52
C GLU A 276 62.42 4.02 -18.15
N MET A 277 61.95 3.23 -17.17
CA MET A 277 62.20 3.24 -15.70
C MET A 277 62.42 4.52 -14.84
N LYS A 278 61.93 4.42 -13.58
CA LYS A 278 62.39 5.09 -12.33
C LYS A 278 62.16 6.61 -12.24
N ASN A 279 61.99 7.27 -11.08
CA ASN A 279 61.71 6.93 -9.66
C ASN A 279 60.83 8.12 -9.13
N GLY A 280 60.17 8.17 -7.97
CA GLY A 280 60.23 7.42 -6.71
C GLY A 280 60.30 8.43 -5.54
N HIS A 281 59.50 8.26 -4.47
CA HIS A 281 59.32 9.19 -3.31
C HIS A 281 58.64 10.55 -3.66
N GLU A 282 57.63 11.05 -2.93
CA GLU A 282 57.58 11.62 -1.54
C GLU A 282 58.25 13.02 -1.45
N GLU A 283 57.72 14.03 -0.75
CA GLU A 283 56.58 14.11 0.19
C GLU A 283 55.96 15.54 0.27
N GLU A 284 54.85 15.67 1.02
CA GLU A 284 54.24 16.84 1.72
C GLU A 284 54.24 18.32 1.20
N GLU A 285 53.16 19.03 1.62
CA GLU A 285 53.02 20.50 1.82
C GLU A 285 53.26 21.50 0.65
N SER A 286 52.68 22.72 0.62
CA SER A 286 51.84 23.47 1.58
C SER A 286 50.79 24.40 0.90
N VAL A 287 49.76 24.76 1.68
CA VAL A 287 48.75 25.84 1.50
C VAL A 287 49.42 27.17 1.97
N PRO A 288 49.12 28.44 1.53
CA PRO A 288 47.89 29.14 1.96
C PRO A 288 47.43 30.50 1.30
N VAL A 289 46.35 31.08 1.90
CA VAL A 289 45.86 32.50 1.90
C VAL A 289 45.33 33.12 0.58
N ARG A 290 44.43 34.12 0.49
CA ARG A 290 43.74 35.12 1.40
C ARG A 290 42.21 35.14 1.13
N ARG A 291 41.31 35.15 2.13
CA ARG A 291 40.79 36.28 2.99
C ARG A 291 39.97 37.33 2.21
N SER A 292 38.84 37.89 2.68
CA SER A 292 38.06 37.78 3.95
C SER A 292 36.64 38.45 3.74
N ALA A 293 35.72 38.77 4.67
CA ALA A 293 35.77 38.94 6.13
C ALA A 293 34.44 38.69 6.92
N ARG A 294 33.64 39.74 7.22
CA ARG A 294 32.62 39.86 8.31
C ARG A 294 31.57 40.94 7.93
N SER A 295 30.43 41.18 8.61
CA SER A 295 30.08 41.03 10.04
C SER A 295 28.57 40.88 10.35
N LYS A 296 28.23 40.74 11.65
CA LYS A 296 26.86 40.66 12.24
C LYS A 296 26.49 41.95 13.02
N VAL A 297 25.20 42.23 13.21
CA VAL A 297 24.58 42.90 14.40
C VAL A 297 23.14 42.33 14.60
N ALA A 298 22.53 42.43 15.80
CA ALA A 298 21.15 41.99 16.09
C ALA A 298 20.51 42.69 17.32
N LYS A 299 19.16 42.65 17.44
CA LYS A 299 18.30 43.08 18.60
C LYS A 299 18.24 44.63 18.84
N ARG A 300 17.25 45.24 19.53
CA ARG A 300 16.11 44.82 20.40
C ARG A 300 15.00 45.93 20.48
N MET A 301 13.94 45.71 21.29
CA MET A 301 12.85 46.61 21.81
C MET A 301 11.56 46.63 20.96
N LYS A 302 10.30 46.48 21.44
CA LYS A 302 9.58 46.12 22.72
C LYS A 302 8.74 47.25 23.38
N ALA A 303 7.47 46.91 23.71
CA ALA A 303 6.38 47.73 24.32
C ALA A 303 5.70 48.71 23.31
N GLU A 304 4.45 49.15 23.43
CA GLU A 304 3.40 49.18 24.51
C GLU A 304 2.03 48.62 23.97
N GLU A 305 1.19 47.92 24.76
CA GLU A 305 -0.10 48.37 25.43
C GLU A 305 -1.29 48.73 24.50
N GLU A 306 -2.58 48.57 24.84
CA GLU A 306 -3.34 47.61 25.68
C GLU A 306 -4.87 47.75 25.35
N SER A 307 -5.79 47.07 26.07
CA SER A 307 -7.27 47.01 25.85
C SER A 307 -7.74 46.30 24.54
N GLU A 308 -8.94 45.71 24.44
CA GLU A 308 -10.13 45.70 25.32
C GLU A 308 -10.58 44.25 25.65
N GLU A 309 -11.13 44.04 26.86
CA GLU A 309 -11.97 42.88 27.26
C GLU A 309 -13.25 43.42 27.93
N GLU A 310 -14.27 42.57 28.09
CA GLU A 310 -15.61 42.86 28.65
C GLU A 310 -16.46 43.79 27.72
N ASP A 311 -17.78 43.63 27.58
CA ASP A 311 -18.75 42.83 28.34
C ASP A 311 -19.86 42.27 27.41
N ASP A 312 -20.56 41.20 27.85
CA ASP A 312 -22.01 41.20 28.13
C ASP A 312 -22.50 39.79 28.56
N GLN A 313 -23.09 39.69 29.75
CA GLN A 313 -23.85 38.54 30.24
C GLN A 313 -25.02 38.97 31.14
N SER A 314 -26.19 39.24 30.54
CA SER A 314 -27.49 39.14 31.21
C SER A 314 -28.62 39.24 30.19
N ALA A 315 -29.86 38.82 30.46
CA ALA A 315 -30.35 37.67 31.23
C ALA A 315 -31.81 37.45 30.80
N ASP A 316 -32.33 36.22 30.88
CA ASP A 316 -33.75 36.02 31.22
C ASP A 316 -33.96 34.62 31.83
N SER A 317 -34.83 34.52 32.83
CA SER A 317 -35.05 33.29 33.60
C SER A 317 -36.31 33.33 34.46
N GLU A 318 -37.44 32.91 33.89
CA GLU A 318 -38.69 32.47 34.55
C GLU A 318 -39.47 31.68 33.47
N GLU A 319 -40.39 30.75 33.75
CA GLU A 319 -41.13 30.47 34.99
C GLU A 319 -41.32 28.93 35.19
N GLU A 320 -42.17 28.51 36.14
CA GLU A 320 -42.26 27.15 36.69
C GLU A 320 -43.22 26.18 35.93
N GLU A 321 -43.11 24.87 36.19
CA GLU A 321 -44.23 24.10 36.81
C GLU A 321 -43.77 22.73 37.36
N GLU A 322 -44.37 22.29 38.48
CA GLU A 322 -44.21 20.93 39.03
C GLU A 322 -45.23 19.94 38.43
N GLU A 323 -44.86 18.66 38.24
CA GLU A 323 -45.73 17.60 38.77
C GLU A 323 -45.00 16.31 39.17
N LYS A 324 -45.73 15.42 39.88
CA LYS A 324 -45.17 14.43 40.81
C LYS A 324 -45.16 13.00 40.25
N PRO A 325 -44.23 12.13 40.69
CA PRO A 325 -44.10 10.76 40.16
C PRO A 325 -45.26 9.86 40.62
N LEU A 326 -46.04 9.36 39.67
CA LEU A 326 -47.17 8.49 39.93
C LEU A 326 -46.71 7.05 40.27
N THR A 327 -46.90 6.65 41.51
CA THR A 327 -46.51 5.30 41.98
C THR A 327 -47.48 4.22 41.51
N ARG A 328 -46.95 3.04 41.14
CA ARG A 328 -47.69 1.79 41.34
C ARG A 328 -46.79 0.57 41.51
N LYS A 329 -46.82 -0.01 42.71
CA LYS A 329 -46.55 -1.44 42.92
C LYS A 329 -47.86 -2.20 42.72
N ARG A 330 -47.87 -3.21 41.86
CA ARG A 330 -48.32 -4.58 42.18
C ARG A 330 -47.97 -5.52 41.05
#